data_AF-A0A1H0EVY2-F1
#
_entry.id   AF-A0A1H0EVY2-F1
#
_cell.length_a   1.000
_cell.length_b   1.000
_cell.length_c   1.000
_cell.angle_alpha   90.00
_cell.angle_beta   90.00
_cell.angle_gamma   90.00
#
_symmetry.space_group_name_H-M   'P 1'
#
loop_
_entity.id
_entity.type
_entity.pdbx_description
1 polymer ?
#
loop_
_entity_poly.entity_id
_entity_poly.type
_entity_poly.pdbx_seq_one_letter_code
_entity_poly.pdbx_strand_id
1 'polypeptide(L)'
;MTKKEIYTLMDLIQAYYEKFHFDQNKLDAWHMVLQKYSYEKVHVNLLKFVVDSPHPPKISDLVQNSTWGRDIPHGFELDLTAGETDWYI
;
A
#
# COMPACT_ATOMS: atom_id res chain seq x y z
N MET A 1 -14.86 -5.11 -1.68
CA MET A 1 -15.18 -6.26 -0.82
C MET A 1 -16.20 -5.85 0.25
N THR A 2 -16.88 -6.83 0.84
CA THR A 2 -17.92 -6.70 1.87
C THR A 2 -17.35 -6.54 3.28
N LYS A 3 -18.17 -6.08 4.22
CA LYS A 3 -17.80 -5.98 5.64
C LYS A 3 -17.41 -7.32 6.27
N LYS A 4 -18.04 -8.42 5.84
CA LYS A 4 -17.69 -9.78 6.28
C LYS A 4 -16.28 -10.17 5.85
N GLU A 5 -15.93 -9.90 4.60
CA GLU A 5 -14.60 -10.17 4.06
C GLU A 5 -13.51 -9.37 4.79
N ILE A 6 -13.78 -8.13 5.19
CA ILE A 6 -12.82 -7.32 5.96
C ILE A 6 -12.69 -7.82 7.39
N TYR A 7 -13.80 -8.25 8.00
CA TYR A 7 -13.73 -8.89 9.31
C TYR A 7 -12.77 -10.10 9.25
N THR A 8 -12.91 -10.95 8.24
CA THR A 8 -11.99 -12.08 8.03
C THR A 8 -10.54 -11.63 7.89
N LEU A 9 -10.26 -10.57 7.13
CA LEU A 9 -8.90 -10.02 7.01
C LEU A 9 -8.34 -9.52 8.35
N MET A 10 -9.13 -8.78 9.11
CA MET A 10 -8.69 -8.23 10.39
C MET A 10 -8.51 -9.31 11.45
N ASP A 11 -9.34 -10.35 11.44
CA ASP A 11 -9.23 -11.53 12.28
C ASP A 11 -7.93 -12.30 11.98
N LEU A 12 -7.58 -12.48 10.70
CA LEU A 12 -6.29 -13.05 10.29
C LEU A 12 -5.11 -12.20 10.78
N ILE A 13 -5.17 -10.87 10.62
CA ILE A 13 -4.11 -9.97 11.11
C ILE A 13 -3.96 -10.11 12.63
N GLN A 14 -5.06 -10.21 13.38
CA GLN A 14 -5.03 -10.43 14.81
C GLN A 14 -4.41 -11.79 15.18
N ALA A 15 -4.67 -12.84 14.39
CA ALA A 15 -4.04 -14.14 14.58
C ALA A 15 -2.53 -14.14 14.29
N TYR A 16 -2.08 -13.36 13.30
CA TYR A 16 -0.66 -13.23 12.95
C TYR A 16 0.12 -12.32 13.90
N TYR A 17 -0.56 -11.34 14.49
CA TYR A 17 0.06 -10.33 15.35
C TYR A 17 -0.72 -10.20 16.65
N GLU A 18 -0.24 -10.85 17.72
CA GLU A 18 -0.93 -10.88 19.03
C GLU A 18 -1.27 -9.49 19.59
N LYS A 19 -0.45 -8.47 19.27
CA LYS A 19 -0.64 -7.09 19.71
C LYS A 19 -1.66 -6.30 18.88
N PHE A 20 -2.10 -6.87 17.75
CA PHE A 20 -3.08 -6.24 16.89
C PHE A 20 -4.48 -6.54 17.43
N HIS A 21 -5.14 -5.48 17.89
CA HIS A 21 -6.57 -5.52 18.21
C HIS A 21 -7.34 -4.54 17.34
N PHE A 22 -8.59 -4.88 17.06
CA PHE A 22 -9.51 -4.03 16.35
C PHE A 22 -10.89 -4.06 16.99
N ASP A 23 -11.62 -2.97 16.84
CA ASP A 23 -12.99 -2.82 17.28
C ASP A 23 -13.89 -2.56 16.05
N GLN A 24 -15.17 -2.34 16.31
CA GLN A 24 -16.14 -2.05 15.26
C GLN A 24 -15.81 -0.77 14.49
N ASN A 25 -15.28 0.27 15.16
CA ASN A 25 -14.91 1.53 14.51
C ASN A 25 -13.76 1.32 13.53
N LYS A 26 -12.75 0.54 13.91
CA LYS A 26 -11.61 0.20 13.06
C LYS A 26 -12.06 -0.66 11.88
N LEU A 27 -12.96 -1.62 12.11
CA LEU A 27 -13.57 -2.43 11.06
C LEU A 27 -14.32 -1.55 10.03
N ASP A 28 -15.12 -0.60 10.51
CA ASP A 28 -15.88 0.33 9.66
C ASP A 28 -14.96 1.24 8.86
N ALA A 29 -13.91 1.78 9.48
CA ALA A 29 -12.91 2.59 8.80
C ALA A 29 -12.17 1.81 7.70
N TRP A 30 -11.78 0.57 7.98
CA TRP A 30 -11.16 -0.31 6.99
C TRP A 30 -12.13 -0.63 5.85
N HIS A 31 -13.41 -0.85 6.15
CA HIS A 31 -14.44 -1.06 5.14
C HIS A 31 -14.65 0.13 4.22
N MET A 32 -14.64 1.36 4.74
CA MET A 32 -14.75 2.56 3.91
C MET A 32 -13.65 2.65 2.84
N VAL A 33 -12.44 2.18 3.14
CA VAL A 33 -11.28 2.25 2.23
C VAL A 33 -11.22 1.02 1.33
N LEU A 34 -11.31 -0.18 1.90
CA LEU A 34 -11.09 -1.44 1.20
C LEU A 34 -12.30 -1.93 0.38
N GLN A 35 -13.49 -1.35 0.58
CA GLN A 35 -14.68 -1.73 -0.20
C GLN A 35 -14.48 -1.65 -1.72
N LYS A 36 -13.58 -0.78 -2.19
CA LYS A 36 -13.25 -0.59 -3.61
C LYS A 36 -12.33 -1.67 -4.20
N TYR A 37 -11.75 -2.52 -3.35
CA TYR A 37 -10.76 -3.53 -3.73
C TYR A 37 -11.37 -4.94 -3.68
N SER A 38 -10.77 -5.89 -4.41
CA SER A 38 -11.14 -7.30 -4.34
C SER A 38 -10.51 -7.96 -3.12
N TYR A 39 -11.28 -8.85 -2.47
CA TYR A 39 -10.81 -9.58 -1.29
C TYR A 39 -9.56 -10.41 -1.61
N GLU A 40 -9.59 -11.18 -2.70
CA GLU A 40 -8.47 -12.03 -3.12
C GLU A 40 -7.15 -11.27 -3.25
N LYS A 41 -7.17 -10.08 -3.87
CA LYS A 41 -5.96 -9.27 -4.07
C LYS A 41 -5.38 -8.81 -2.75
N VAL A 42 -6.23 -8.29 -1.86
CA VAL A 42 -5.82 -7.80 -0.52
C VAL A 42 -5.34 -8.96 0.35
N HIS A 43 -5.99 -10.12 0.26
CA HIS A 43 -5.60 -11.33 0.98
C HIS A 43 -4.24 -11.84 0.53
N VAL A 44 -3.97 -11.93 -0.78
CA VAL A 44 -2.64 -12.32 -1.29
C VAL A 44 -1.57 -11.35 -0.84
N ASN A 45 -1.85 -10.04 -0.85
CA ASN A 45 -0.91 -9.04 -0.37
C ASN A 45 -0.64 -9.17 1.14
N LEU A 46 -1.68 -9.44 1.94
CA LEU A 46 -1.51 -9.74 3.37
C LEU A 46 -0.58 -10.92 3.59
N LEU A 47 -0.83 -12.04 2.91
CA LEU A 47 -0.02 -13.26 3.06
C LEU A 47 1.45 -13.03 2.70
N LYS A 48 1.73 -12.23 1.66
CA LYS A 48 3.12 -11.85 1.32
C LYS A 48 3.74 -10.97 2.41
N PHE A 49 3.01 -9.97 2.89
CA PHE A 49 3.50 -9.02 3.87
C PHE A 49 3.86 -9.68 5.20
N VAL A 50 3.05 -10.64 5.68
CA VAL A 50 3.28 -11.26 6.99
C VAL A 50 4.50 -12.17 7.05
N VAL A 51 4.99 -12.65 5.90
CA VAL A 51 6.23 -13.43 5.82
C VAL A 51 7.45 -12.54 6.07
N ASP A 52 7.41 -11.30 5.59
CA ASP A 52 8.57 -10.40 5.60
C ASP A 52 8.54 -9.37 6.76
N SER A 53 7.36 -9.09 7.33
CA SER A 53 7.18 -8.03 8.33
C SER A 53 6.78 -8.56 9.71
N PRO A 54 7.56 -8.27 10.77
CA PRO A 54 7.20 -8.60 12.15
C PRO A 54 6.14 -7.64 12.74
N HIS A 55 5.73 -6.62 12.00
CA HIS A 55 4.76 -5.62 12.44
C HIS A 55 3.44 -5.73 11.69
N PRO A 56 2.29 -5.41 12.33
CA PRO A 56 1.00 -5.44 11.67
C PRO A 56 0.95 -4.50 10.46
N PRO A 57 0.31 -4.91 9.35
CA PRO A 57 0.18 -4.08 8.16
C PRO A 57 -0.72 -2.87 8.39
N LYS A 58 -0.40 -1.78 7.71
CA LYS A 58 -1.32 -0.67 7.48
C LYS A 58 -2.22 -0.98 6.28
N ILE A 59 -3.35 -0.26 6.17
CA ILE A 59 -4.25 -0.40 5.01
C ILE A 59 -3.46 -0.20 3.70
N SER A 60 -2.57 0.80 3.65
CA SER A 60 -1.72 1.10 2.48
C SER A 60 -0.88 -0.08 2.02
N ASP A 61 -0.36 -0.87 2.96
CA ASP A 61 0.53 -2.00 2.67
C ASP A 61 -0.23 -3.15 2.00
N LEU A 62 -1.54 -3.21 2.20
CA LEU A 62 -2.40 -4.23 1.60
C LEU A 62 -2.93 -3.84 0.22
N VAL A 63 -3.04 -2.54 -0.07
CA VAL A 63 -3.53 -2.03 -1.37
C VAL A 63 -2.42 -1.68 -2.35
N GLN A 64 -1.25 -1.28 -1.87
CA GLN A 64 -0.09 -1.09 -2.71
C GLN A 64 0.51 -2.46 -3.03
N ASN A 65 0.64 -2.78 -4.32
CA ASN A 65 1.50 -3.88 -4.71
C ASN A 65 2.88 -3.60 -4.12
N SER A 66 3.51 -4.62 -3.54
CA SER A 66 4.94 -4.68 -3.27
C SER A 66 5.74 -4.67 -4.58
N THR A 67 5.48 -3.71 -5.45
CA THR A 67 6.42 -3.23 -6.43
C THR A 67 6.97 -1.94 -5.82
N TRP A 68 7.86 -2.10 -4.83
CA TRP A 68 8.94 -1.13 -4.62
C TRP A 68 9.91 -1.22 -5.83
N GLY A 69 9.37 -1.18 -7.04
CA GLY A 69 10.08 -0.62 -8.16
C GLY A 69 10.02 0.86 -7.88
N ARG A 70 11.16 1.46 -7.55
CA ARG A 70 11.33 2.88 -7.84
C ARG A 70 11.09 2.98 -9.34
N ASP A 71 9.87 3.31 -9.74
CA ASP A 71 9.62 3.79 -11.08
C ASP A 71 10.17 5.22 -11.06
N ILE A 72 11.50 5.32 -11.17
CA ILE A 72 12.14 6.54 -11.60
C ILE A 72 11.66 6.69 -13.05
N PRO A 73 10.88 7.72 -13.40
CA PRO A 73 10.60 7.99 -14.80
C PRO A 73 11.95 8.17 -15.49
N HIS A 74 12.33 7.22 -16.33
CA HIS A 74 13.50 7.33 -17.21
C HIS A 74 13.11 8.35 -18.28
N GLY A 75 13.21 9.64 -17.95
CA GLY A 75 12.70 10.69 -18.81
C GLY A 75 12.90 12.12 -18.33
N PHE A 76 13.62 12.36 -17.22
CA PHE A 76 14.20 13.68 -17.01
C PHE A 76 15.57 13.72 -17.71
N GLU A 77 15.52 13.91 -19.03
CA GLU A 77 16.65 14.47 -19.75
C GLU A 77 16.72 15.94 -19.35
N LEU A 78 17.50 16.22 -18.31
CA LEU A 78 17.87 17.58 -17.93
C LEU A 78 18.87 18.04 -19.00
N ASP A 79 18.35 18.60 -20.07
CA ASP A 79 19.16 19.26 -21.08
C ASP A 79 19.74 20.55 -20.49
N LEU A 80 20.92 20.40 -19.87
CA LEU A 80 21.71 21.50 -19.32
C LEU A 80 22.37 22.35 -20.41
N THR A 81 22.15 22.06 -21.70
CA THR A 81 22.73 22.83 -22.82
C THR A 81 21.81 23.93 -23.33
N ALA A 82 20.54 23.98 -22.88
CA ALA A 82 19.59 25.04 -23.23
C ALA A 82 19.79 26.29 -22.36
N GLY A 83 20.92 26.98 -22.51
CA GLY A 83 21.12 28.22 -21.75
C GLY A 83 22.49 28.88 -21.82
N GLU A 84 23.07 29.06 -22.99
CA GLU A 84 24.03 30.15 -23.20
C GLU A 84 23.77 30.78 -24.56
N THR A 85 22.75 31.63 -24.62
CA THR A 85 22.65 32.64 -25.68
C THR A 85 23.68 33.71 -25.34
N ASP A 86 24.74 33.74 -26.15
CA ASP A 86 25.74 34.79 -26.21
C ASP A 86 25.08 36.18 -26.09
N TRP A 87 25.33 36.82 -24.95
CA TRP A 87 25.21 38.25 -24.82
C TRP A 87 26.56 38.77 -24.36
N TYR A 88 27.46 39.09 -25.28
CA TYR A 88 28.23 40.34 -25.25
C TYR A 88 28.80 40.62 -26.66
N ILE A 89 28.25 41.69 -27.23
CA ILE A 89 28.74 42.65 -28.23
C ILE A 89 30.24 42.61 -28.52
#